data_AF-A0AA40B6S3-F1
#
_entry.id   AF-A0AA40B6S3-F1
#
_cell.length_a   1.000
_cell.length_b   1.000
_cell.length_c   1.000
_cell.angle_alpha   90.00
_cell.angle_beta   90.00
_cell.angle_gamma   90.00
#
_symmetry.space_group_name_H-M   'P 1'
#
loop_
_entity.id
_entity.type
_entity.pdbx_description
1 polymer ?
#
loop_
_entity_poly.entity_id
_entity_poly.type
_entity_poly.pdbx_seq_one_letter_code
_entity_poly.pdbx_strand_id
1 'polypeptide(L)'
;MRLPYVANPPPTASVSEAAIVSRITARRAPRPLQPLDLALLHAPAVADGWNSFLGAVRTQTSLAADVRELAISRVAVANRAWYEWAHHAPLAVAGGVAAAGMDVAKRPEALDLLLETRTPEGLTEAQWVVLCFADEMTRNVEVRGGTFARLKALFSDKEVVEITATVACYNCVSRFLVALDVGEKNGLGPDTAH
;
A
#
# COMPACT_ATOMS: atom_id res chain seq x y z
N MET A 1 4.51 8.13 16.41
CA MET A 1 3.20 7.59 16.82
C MET A 1 2.57 8.51 17.82
N ARG A 2 1.27 8.80 17.66
CA ARG A 2 0.51 9.73 18.53
C ARG A 2 -0.10 9.08 19.77
N LEU A 3 -0.01 7.75 19.86
CA LEU A 3 -0.38 6.92 21.01
C LEU A 3 0.82 6.06 21.42
N PRO A 4 0.93 5.61 22.67
CA PRO A 4 1.90 4.56 23.00
C PRO A 4 1.57 3.30 22.20
N TYR A 5 2.59 2.54 21.77
CA TYR A 5 2.37 1.21 21.24
C TYR A 5 1.85 0.27 22.33
N VAL A 6 1.07 -0.76 21.93
CA VAL A 6 0.80 -1.88 22.83
C VAL A 6 2.13 -2.53 23.24
N ALA A 7 2.22 -2.99 24.49
CA ALA A 7 3.40 -3.69 24.98
C ALA A 7 3.73 -4.91 24.11
N ASN A 8 5.00 -5.33 24.11
CA ASN A 8 5.44 -6.53 23.40
C ASN A 8 6.12 -7.47 24.41
N PRO A 9 5.50 -8.62 24.77
CA PRO A 9 4.29 -9.19 24.17
C PRO A 9 2.99 -8.41 24.48
N PRO A 10 2.00 -8.43 23.57
CA PRO A 10 0.71 -7.77 23.79
C PRO A 10 -0.07 -8.38 24.97
N PRO A 11 -0.61 -7.55 25.88
CA PRO A 11 -1.51 -8.04 26.92
C PRO A 11 -2.85 -8.46 26.29
N THR A 12 -3.51 -9.44 26.91
CA THR A 12 -4.79 -9.98 26.43
C THR A 12 -5.74 -10.12 27.62
N ALA A 13 -6.98 -9.63 27.48
CA ALA A 13 -8.01 -9.69 28.51
C ALA A 13 -8.96 -10.88 28.35
N SER A 14 -8.94 -11.57 27.20
CA SER A 14 -9.80 -12.73 26.92
C SER A 14 -9.12 -13.79 26.07
N VAL A 15 -9.70 -15.00 26.06
CA VAL A 15 -9.27 -16.11 25.18
C VAL A 15 -9.38 -15.72 23.70
N SER A 16 -10.39 -14.95 23.33
CA SER A 16 -10.57 -14.47 21.95
C SER A 16 -9.43 -13.53 21.54
N GLU A 17 -9.07 -12.58 22.40
CA GLU A 17 -7.93 -11.68 22.16
C GLU A 17 -6.60 -12.43 22.10
N ALA A 18 -6.39 -13.41 22.99
CA ALA A 18 -5.20 -14.26 22.96
C ALA A 18 -5.08 -15.04 21.64
N ALA A 19 -6.20 -15.53 21.11
CA ALA A 19 -6.22 -16.21 19.82
C ALA A 19 -5.87 -15.26 18.66
N ILE A 20 -6.33 -14.00 18.70
CA ILE A 20 -5.98 -12.97 17.71
C ILE A 20 -4.49 -12.65 17.77
N VAL A 21 -3.95 -12.33 18.96
CA VAL A 21 -2.53 -12.03 19.16
C VAL A 21 -1.66 -13.18 18.68
N SER A 22 -2.05 -14.42 18.97
CA SER A 22 -1.37 -15.62 18.51
C SER A 22 -1.33 -15.72 16.98
N ARG A 23 -2.46 -15.52 16.28
CA ARG A 23 -2.50 -15.51 14.80
C ARG A 23 -1.59 -14.44 14.19
N ILE A 24 -1.63 -13.23 14.74
CA ILE A 24 -0.82 -12.11 14.24
C ILE A 24 0.67 -12.37 14.44
N THR A 25 1.04 -12.90 15.61
CA THR A 25 2.42 -13.28 15.94
C THR A 25 2.92 -14.40 15.03
N ALA A 26 2.12 -15.46 14.85
CA ALA A 26 2.46 -16.58 13.97
C ALA A 26 2.67 -16.14 12.51
N ARG A 27 1.84 -15.22 12.00
CA ARG A 27 2.01 -14.65 10.65
C ARG A 27 3.33 -13.89 10.48
N ARG A 28 3.84 -13.27 11.54
CA ARG A 28 5.10 -12.49 11.50
C ARG A 28 6.33 -13.36 11.65
N ALA A 29 6.23 -14.48 12.35
CA ALA A 29 7.35 -15.36 12.66
C ALA A 29 8.18 -15.72 11.41
N PRO A 30 9.53 -15.77 11.51
CA PRO A 30 10.33 -15.50 12.72
C PRO A 30 10.58 -14.01 12.99
N ARG A 31 10.04 -13.11 12.16
CA ARG A 31 10.17 -11.66 12.36
C ARG A 31 9.30 -11.20 13.53
N PRO A 32 9.70 -10.14 14.25
CA PRO A 32 8.88 -9.58 15.32
C PRO A 32 7.62 -8.89 14.78
N LEU A 33 6.69 -8.60 15.69
CA LEU A 33 5.59 -7.68 15.43
C LEU A 33 6.14 -6.32 14.99
N GLN A 34 5.52 -5.73 13.96
CA GLN A 34 5.87 -4.42 13.45
C GLN A 34 5.14 -3.31 14.22
N PRO A 35 5.59 -2.04 14.12
CA PRO A 35 4.86 -0.90 14.68
C PRO A 35 3.37 -0.86 14.30
N LEU A 36 3.02 -1.19 13.05
CA LEU A 36 1.62 -1.27 12.64
C LEU A 36 0.83 -2.37 13.39
N ASP A 37 1.44 -3.54 13.63
CA ASP A 37 0.76 -4.61 14.37
C ASP A 37 0.50 -4.16 15.82
N LEU A 38 1.50 -3.56 16.48
CA LEU A 38 1.38 -3.05 17.85
C LEU A 38 0.41 -1.87 17.97
N ALA A 39 0.26 -1.05 16.93
CA ALA A 39 -0.75 0.01 16.88
C ALA A 39 -2.17 -0.57 16.75
N LEU A 40 -2.38 -1.54 15.86
CA LEU A 40 -3.70 -2.16 15.65
C LEU A 40 -4.17 -2.97 16.86
N LEU A 41 -3.26 -3.55 17.62
CA LEU A 41 -3.58 -4.37 18.79
C LEU A 41 -4.19 -3.61 19.97
N HIS A 42 -4.26 -2.26 19.91
CA HIS A 42 -5.17 -1.50 20.79
C HIS A 42 -6.64 -1.87 20.58
N ALA A 43 -6.98 -2.39 19.40
CA ALA A 43 -8.31 -2.87 19.05
C ALA A 43 -8.22 -4.26 18.37
N PRO A 44 -8.10 -5.36 19.15
CA PRO A 44 -7.83 -6.70 18.62
C PRO A 44 -8.79 -7.16 17.52
N ALA A 45 -10.10 -6.88 17.65
CA ALA A 45 -11.08 -7.23 16.61
C ALA A 45 -10.82 -6.50 15.28
N VAL A 46 -10.40 -5.23 15.34
CA VAL A 46 -9.97 -4.47 14.16
C VAL A 46 -8.69 -5.06 13.58
N ALA A 47 -7.70 -5.39 14.42
CA ALA A 47 -6.45 -6.00 14.00
C ALA A 47 -6.65 -7.32 13.24
N ASP A 48 -7.58 -8.16 13.69
CA ASP A 48 -7.88 -9.46 13.06
C ASP A 48 -8.50 -9.28 11.67
N GLY A 49 -9.56 -8.47 11.56
CA GLY A 49 -10.21 -8.15 10.27
C GLY A 49 -9.26 -7.46 9.30
N TRP A 50 -8.46 -6.51 9.79
CA TRP A 50 -7.41 -5.83 9.03
C TRP A 50 -6.42 -6.84 8.44
N ASN A 51 -5.93 -7.77 9.26
CA ASN A 51 -4.95 -8.75 8.81
C ASN A 51 -5.50 -9.77 7.83
N SER A 52 -6.79 -10.12 7.95
CA SER A 52 -7.49 -10.95 6.98
C SER A 52 -7.61 -10.26 5.62
N PHE A 53 -8.22 -9.07 5.58
CA PHE A 53 -8.46 -8.35 4.33
C PHE A 53 -7.15 -7.97 3.62
N LEU A 54 -6.21 -7.34 4.33
CA LEU A 54 -4.91 -6.97 3.75
C LEU A 54 -4.06 -8.20 3.40
N GLY A 55 -4.26 -9.32 4.11
CA GLY A 55 -3.64 -10.60 3.79
C GLY A 55 -4.06 -11.06 2.39
N ALA A 56 -5.37 -11.07 2.13
CA ALA A 56 -5.92 -11.42 0.82
C ALA A 56 -5.36 -10.52 -0.30
N VAL A 57 -5.37 -9.20 -0.11
CA VAL A 57 -4.84 -8.23 -1.10
C VAL A 57 -3.35 -8.46 -1.41
N ARG A 58 -2.53 -8.84 -0.42
CA ARG A 58 -1.09 -9.04 -0.63
C ARG A 58 -0.71 -10.39 -1.23
N THR A 59 -1.44 -11.45 -0.87
CA THR A 59 -0.97 -12.83 -1.12
C THR A 59 -1.96 -13.72 -1.86
N GLN A 60 -3.18 -13.27 -2.12
CA GLN A 60 -4.24 -14.09 -2.73
C GLN A 60 -4.82 -13.47 -4.02
N THR A 61 -4.19 -12.42 -4.54
CA THR A 61 -4.52 -11.83 -5.85
C THR A 61 -3.72 -12.47 -6.98
N SER A 62 -4.21 -12.33 -8.22
CA SER A 62 -3.43 -12.68 -9.44
C SER A 62 -2.42 -11.62 -9.88
N LEU A 63 -2.43 -10.42 -9.27
CA LEU A 63 -1.54 -9.33 -9.68
C LEU A 63 -0.05 -9.68 -9.58
N ALA A 64 0.68 -9.35 -10.65
CA ALA A 64 2.13 -9.34 -10.65
C ALA A 64 2.67 -8.36 -9.59
N ALA A 65 3.85 -8.68 -9.05
CA ALA A 65 4.44 -7.93 -7.95
C ALA A 65 4.72 -6.48 -8.33
N ASP A 66 5.26 -6.24 -9.54
CA ASP A 66 5.47 -4.88 -10.04
C ASP A 66 4.18 -4.06 -10.06
N VAL A 67 3.08 -4.59 -10.59
CA VAL A 67 1.77 -3.92 -10.63
C VAL A 67 1.25 -3.61 -9.24
N ARG A 68 1.20 -4.61 -8.36
CA ARG A 68 0.66 -4.46 -7.00
C ARG A 68 1.49 -3.45 -6.19
N GLU A 69 2.81 -3.63 -6.14
CA GLU A 69 3.68 -2.84 -5.29
C GLU A 69 3.86 -1.41 -5.83
N LEU A 70 3.77 -1.20 -7.15
CA LEU A 70 3.79 0.12 -7.76
C LEU A 70 2.51 0.91 -7.46
N ALA A 71 1.34 0.27 -7.52
CA ALA A 71 0.07 0.88 -7.10
C ALA A 71 0.13 1.35 -5.64
N ILE A 72 0.62 0.48 -4.75
CA ILE A 72 0.80 0.79 -3.32
C ILE A 72 1.78 1.95 -3.13
N SER A 73 2.92 1.89 -3.81
CA SER A 73 3.95 2.94 -3.72
C SER A 73 3.40 4.30 -4.13
N ARG A 74 2.52 4.35 -5.15
CA ARG A 74 1.88 5.62 -5.54
C ARG A 74 0.92 6.15 -4.50
N VAL A 75 0.08 5.28 -3.90
CA VAL A 75 -0.80 5.68 -2.78
C VAL A 75 0.04 6.29 -1.66
N ALA A 76 1.15 5.65 -1.31
CA ALA A 76 2.04 6.13 -0.26
C ALA A 76 2.60 7.53 -0.55
N VAL A 77 3.04 7.80 -1.78
CA VAL A 77 3.53 9.13 -2.18
C VAL A 77 2.42 10.17 -2.14
N ALA A 78 1.26 9.88 -2.75
CA ALA A 78 0.15 10.83 -2.83
C ALA A 78 -0.39 11.21 -1.43
N ASN A 79 -0.41 10.26 -0.49
CA ASN A 79 -0.86 10.48 0.88
C ASN A 79 0.27 10.85 1.86
N ARG A 80 1.52 10.95 1.38
CA ARG A 80 2.72 11.17 2.22
C ARG A 80 2.87 10.12 3.34
N ALA A 81 2.47 8.88 3.07
CA ALA A 81 2.53 7.77 4.01
C ALA A 81 3.91 7.08 3.93
N TRP A 82 4.93 7.71 4.51
CA TRP A 82 6.31 7.23 4.36
C TRP A 82 6.61 5.90 5.06
N TYR A 83 5.83 5.50 6.05
CA TYR A 83 5.86 4.13 6.58
C TYR A 83 5.47 3.10 5.51
N GLU A 84 4.43 3.38 4.74
CA GLU A 84 3.98 2.51 3.65
C GLU A 84 5.02 2.46 2.53
N TRP A 85 5.51 3.63 2.11
CA TRP A 85 6.57 3.76 1.10
C TRP A 85 7.80 2.91 1.45
N ALA A 86 8.30 3.04 2.68
CA ALA A 86 9.49 2.33 3.13
C ALA A 86 9.37 0.80 3.04
N HIS A 87 8.15 0.26 3.17
CA HIS A 87 7.91 -1.17 3.09
C HIS A 87 7.67 -1.66 1.66
N HIS A 88 7.10 -0.81 0.80
CA HIS A 88 6.57 -1.24 -0.50
C HIS A 88 7.44 -0.82 -1.69
N ALA A 89 8.13 0.32 -1.63
CA ALA A 89 9.04 0.73 -2.70
C ALA A 89 10.15 -0.29 -2.98
N PRO A 90 10.80 -0.93 -1.98
CA PRO A 90 11.78 -1.98 -2.24
C PRO A 90 11.17 -3.22 -2.92
N LEU A 91 9.91 -3.53 -2.64
CA LEU A 91 9.19 -4.65 -3.24
C LEU A 91 8.81 -4.37 -4.70
N ALA A 92 8.48 -3.12 -5.03
CA ALA A 92 8.28 -2.70 -6.41
C ALA A 92 9.57 -2.87 -7.24
N VAL A 93 10.71 -2.44 -6.70
CA VAL A 93 12.02 -2.66 -7.33
C VAL A 93 12.33 -4.14 -7.49
N ALA A 94 12.13 -4.94 -6.43
CA ALA A 94 12.33 -6.40 -6.48
C ALA A 94 11.37 -7.10 -7.46
N GLY A 95 10.18 -6.53 -7.68
CA GLY A 95 9.21 -6.97 -8.67
C GLY A 95 9.57 -6.64 -10.12
N GLY A 96 10.61 -5.82 -10.35
CA GLY A 96 11.11 -5.48 -11.67
C GLY A 96 10.80 -4.05 -12.14
N VAL A 97 10.26 -3.18 -11.27
CA VAL A 97 10.11 -1.76 -11.62
C VAL A 97 11.49 -1.11 -11.68
N ALA A 98 11.82 -0.47 -12.81
CA ALA A 98 13.11 0.17 -12.99
C ALA A 98 13.26 1.40 -12.08
N ALA A 99 14.50 1.76 -11.74
CA ALA A 99 14.79 2.94 -10.93
C ALA A 99 14.17 4.23 -11.50
N ALA A 100 14.29 4.44 -12.82
CA ALA A 100 13.65 5.58 -13.49
C ALA A 100 12.11 5.59 -13.36
N GLY A 101 11.48 4.41 -13.35
CA GLY A 101 10.05 4.29 -13.09
C GLY A 101 9.68 4.62 -11.63
N MET A 102 10.53 4.25 -10.68
CA MET A 102 10.35 4.65 -9.28
C MET A 102 10.54 6.16 -9.08
N ASP A 103 11.41 6.81 -9.85
CA ASP A 103 11.53 8.27 -9.84
C ASP A 103 10.26 8.95 -10.36
N VAL A 104 9.57 8.36 -11.35
CA VAL A 104 8.24 8.81 -11.77
C VAL A 104 7.22 8.62 -10.66
N ALA A 105 7.21 7.46 -10.00
CA ALA A 105 6.27 7.18 -8.91
C ALA A 105 6.42 8.15 -7.72
N LYS A 106 7.64 8.63 -7.44
CA LYS A 106 7.98 9.58 -6.36
C LYS A 106 7.51 11.02 -6.60
N ARG A 107 7.12 11.37 -7.83
CA ARG A 107 6.75 12.73 -8.20
C ARG A 107 5.61 13.27 -7.30
N PRO A 108 5.75 14.44 -6.66
CA PRO A 108 4.71 14.99 -5.78
C PRO A 108 3.47 15.48 -6.55
N GLU A 109 3.64 15.88 -7.80
CA GLU A 109 2.56 16.30 -8.69
C GLU A 109 1.59 15.16 -9.02
N ALA A 110 0.38 15.54 -9.42
CA ALA A 110 -0.58 14.60 -9.97
C ALA A 110 -0.03 14.01 -11.27
N LEU A 111 -0.26 12.73 -11.48
CA LEU A 111 0.10 12.02 -12.70
C LEU A 111 -1.10 12.05 -13.63
N ASP A 112 -0.87 12.34 -14.91
CA ASP A 112 -1.93 12.41 -15.90
C ASP A 112 -1.65 11.48 -17.08
N LEU A 113 -2.57 10.54 -17.29
CA LEU A 113 -2.70 9.78 -18.52
C LEU A 113 -3.48 10.61 -19.57
N LEU A 114 -2.78 11.46 -20.32
CA LEU A 114 -3.33 12.15 -21.49
C LEU A 114 -3.10 11.30 -22.74
N LEU A 115 -4.00 11.41 -23.73
CA LEU A 115 -3.88 10.66 -25.01
C LEU A 115 -2.55 10.93 -25.73
N GLU A 116 -1.94 12.09 -25.51
CA GLU A 116 -0.66 12.49 -26.10
C GLU A 116 0.55 12.17 -25.21
N THR A 117 0.33 11.79 -23.93
CA THR A 117 1.44 11.47 -23.03
C THR A 117 2.04 10.12 -23.37
N ARG A 118 3.33 10.14 -23.73
CA ARG A 118 4.13 8.93 -23.85
C ARG A 118 4.33 8.30 -22.48
N THR A 119 4.37 6.97 -22.43
CA THR A 119 4.83 6.23 -21.25
C THR A 119 6.20 6.75 -20.82
N PRO A 120 6.37 7.19 -19.57
CA PRO A 120 7.66 7.66 -19.08
C PRO A 120 8.74 6.57 -19.15
N GLU A 121 10.00 6.98 -19.29
CA GLU A 121 11.13 6.06 -19.30
C GLU A 121 11.18 5.22 -18.01
N GLY A 122 11.53 3.93 -18.15
CA GLY A 122 11.60 3.00 -17.02
C GLY A 122 10.27 2.41 -16.57
N LEU A 123 9.16 2.75 -17.24
CA LEU A 123 7.86 2.13 -17.03
C LEU A 123 7.40 1.40 -18.29
N THR A 124 6.76 0.25 -18.10
CA THR A 124 5.89 -0.35 -19.13
C THR A 124 4.58 0.42 -19.21
N GLU A 125 3.83 0.22 -20.30
CA GLU A 125 2.51 0.83 -20.42
C GLU A 125 1.56 0.38 -19.29
N ALA A 126 1.57 -0.91 -18.94
CA ALA A 126 0.77 -1.45 -17.84
C ALA A 126 1.11 -0.77 -16.50
N GLN A 127 2.41 -0.61 -16.20
CA GLN A 127 2.87 0.07 -15.00
C GLN A 127 2.46 1.54 -14.95
N TRP A 128 2.57 2.25 -16.08
CA TRP A 128 2.17 3.66 -16.15
C TRP A 128 0.67 3.87 -15.95
N VAL A 129 -0.16 3.04 -16.59
CA VAL A 129 -1.61 3.10 -16.42
C VAL A 129 -2.03 2.81 -14.97
N VAL A 130 -1.39 1.83 -14.32
CA VAL A 130 -1.62 1.52 -12.91
C VAL A 130 -1.22 2.68 -12.00
N LEU A 131 -0.09 3.33 -12.27
CA LEU A 131 0.33 4.54 -11.53
C LEU A 131 -0.69 5.67 -11.64
N CYS A 132 -1.15 6.00 -12.86
CA CYS A 132 -2.15 7.04 -13.05
C CYS A 132 -3.50 6.68 -12.42
N PHE A 133 -3.93 5.43 -12.56
CA PHE A 133 -5.15 4.93 -11.93
C PHE A 133 -5.08 5.07 -10.40
N ALA A 134 -3.98 4.64 -9.78
CA ALA A 134 -3.78 4.75 -8.35
C ALA A 134 -3.72 6.22 -7.88
N ASP A 135 -3.10 7.09 -8.67
CA ASP A 135 -3.00 8.52 -8.39
C ASP A 135 -4.37 9.21 -8.39
N GLU A 136 -5.16 9.00 -9.45
CA GLU A 136 -6.49 9.56 -9.60
C GLU A 136 -7.43 9.09 -8.49
N MET A 137 -7.51 7.78 -8.28
CA MET A 137 -8.37 7.20 -7.23
C MET A 137 -7.97 7.68 -5.83
N THR A 138 -6.69 7.98 -5.61
CA THR A 138 -6.21 8.46 -4.30
C THR A 138 -6.48 9.95 -4.09
N ARG A 139 -6.15 10.78 -5.07
CA ARG A 139 -6.26 12.24 -4.97
C ARG A 139 -7.67 12.76 -5.18
N ASN A 140 -8.42 12.13 -6.08
CA ASN A 140 -9.70 12.63 -6.57
C ASN A 140 -10.87 11.73 -6.19
N VAL A 141 -10.62 10.51 -5.71
CA VAL A 141 -11.61 9.41 -5.53
C VAL A 141 -12.17 8.90 -6.86
N GLU A 142 -12.45 9.80 -7.79
CA GLU A 142 -12.88 9.50 -9.14
C GLU A 142 -11.70 9.18 -10.06
N VAL A 143 -11.89 8.18 -10.93
CA VAL A 143 -10.97 7.82 -12.00
C VAL A 143 -11.58 8.26 -13.33
N ARG A 144 -10.79 8.92 -14.16
CA ARG A 144 -11.23 9.40 -15.48
C ARG A 144 -11.55 8.23 -16.39
N GLY A 145 -12.55 8.41 -17.26
CA GLY A 145 -12.97 7.37 -18.21
C GLY A 145 -11.85 6.89 -19.13
N GLY A 146 -10.96 7.78 -19.57
CA GLY A 146 -9.79 7.42 -20.39
C GLY A 146 -8.81 6.50 -19.68
N THR A 147 -8.48 6.81 -18.42
CA THR A 147 -7.61 5.98 -17.56
C THR A 147 -8.22 4.62 -17.33
N PHE A 148 -9.51 4.57 -16.98
CA PHE A 148 -10.22 3.31 -16.76
C PHE A 148 -10.31 2.45 -18.03
N ALA A 149 -10.57 3.07 -19.18
CA ALA A 149 -10.61 2.37 -20.47
C ALA A 149 -9.24 1.77 -20.83
N ARG A 150 -8.14 2.48 -20.58
CA ARG A 150 -6.79 1.94 -20.82
C ARG A 150 -6.45 0.80 -19.86
N LEU A 151 -6.84 0.91 -18.59
CA LEU A 151 -6.66 -0.17 -17.62
C LEU A 151 -7.37 -1.45 -18.09
N LYS A 152 -8.64 -1.34 -18.49
CA LYS A 152 -9.41 -2.47 -19.03
C LYS A 152 -8.87 -3.06 -20.33
N ALA A 153 -8.11 -2.30 -21.11
CA ALA A 153 -7.48 -2.79 -22.33
C ALA A 153 -6.23 -3.65 -22.05
N LEU A 154 -5.65 -3.55 -20.84
CA LEU A 154 -4.40 -4.19 -20.46
C LEU A 154 -4.59 -5.31 -19.43
N PHE A 155 -5.67 -5.25 -18.65
CA PHE A 155 -5.94 -6.15 -17.54
C PHE A 155 -7.31 -6.81 -17.69
N SER A 156 -7.44 -8.05 -17.22
CA SER A 156 -8.73 -8.73 -17.12
C SER A 156 -9.66 -8.04 -16.11
N ASP A 157 -10.97 -8.29 -16.20
CA ASP A 157 -11.93 -7.74 -15.23
C ASP A 157 -11.58 -8.13 -13.78
N LYS A 158 -11.05 -9.34 -13.57
CA LYS A 158 -10.55 -9.80 -12.27
C LYS A 158 -9.39 -8.92 -11.78
N GLU A 159 -8.38 -8.71 -12.61
CA GLU A 159 -7.22 -7.89 -12.26
C GLU A 159 -7.60 -6.43 -12.04
N VAL A 160 -8.55 -5.87 -12.80
CA VAL A 160 -9.09 -4.52 -12.58
C VAL A 160 -9.72 -4.40 -11.20
N VAL A 161 -10.51 -5.40 -10.76
CA VAL A 161 -11.07 -5.45 -9.40
C VAL A 161 -9.95 -5.57 -8.36
N GLU A 162 -8.95 -6.42 -8.58
CA GLU A 162 -7.82 -6.59 -7.66
C GLU A 162 -6.96 -5.32 -7.53
N ILE A 163 -6.70 -4.60 -8.63
CA ILE A 163 -5.98 -3.32 -8.64
C ILE A 163 -6.79 -2.28 -7.86
N THR A 164 -8.09 -2.18 -8.14
CA THR A 164 -8.98 -1.25 -7.44
C THR A 164 -9.03 -1.54 -5.94
N ALA A 165 -9.18 -2.82 -5.56
CA ALA A 165 -9.16 -3.25 -4.17
C ALA A 165 -7.81 -2.96 -3.49
N THR A 166 -6.69 -3.13 -4.21
CA THR A 166 -5.35 -2.80 -3.71
C THR A 166 -5.23 -1.31 -3.41
N VAL A 167 -5.60 -0.44 -4.36
CA VAL A 167 -5.54 1.01 -4.18
C VAL A 167 -6.46 1.48 -3.04
N ALA A 168 -7.70 0.95 -2.98
CA ALA A 168 -8.63 1.26 -1.89
C ALA A 168 -8.11 0.81 -0.53
N CYS A 169 -7.57 -0.42 -0.47
CA CYS A 169 -7.00 -1.00 0.74
C CYS A 169 -5.86 -0.13 1.27
N TYR A 170 -4.92 0.25 0.41
CA TYR A 170 -3.79 1.07 0.83
C TYR A 170 -4.15 2.55 1.07
N ASN A 171 -5.25 3.04 0.51
CA ASN A 171 -5.85 4.29 0.95
C ASN A 171 -6.38 4.21 2.40
N CYS A 172 -6.91 3.07 2.82
CA CYS A 172 -7.25 2.81 4.22
C CYS A 172 -5.98 2.72 5.10
N VAL A 173 -4.96 1.96 4.65
CA VAL A 173 -3.68 1.81 5.36
C VAL A 173 -2.99 3.15 5.58
N SER A 174 -2.75 3.92 4.52
CA SER A 174 -2.11 5.23 4.60
C SER A 174 -2.84 6.19 5.53
N ARG A 175 -4.18 6.23 5.53
CA ARG A 175 -4.97 7.06 6.47
C ARG A 175 -4.72 6.65 7.93
N PHE A 176 -4.65 5.36 8.22
CA PHE A 176 -4.32 4.87 9.57
C PHE A 176 -2.88 5.22 9.96
N LEU A 177 -1.91 4.94 9.08
CA LEU A 177 -0.49 5.18 9.30
C LEU A 177 -0.21 6.66 9.56
N VAL A 178 -0.71 7.54 8.71
CA VAL A 178 -0.44 8.99 8.81
C VAL A 178 -1.18 9.61 9.98
N ALA A 179 -2.46 9.26 10.20
CA ALA A 179 -3.24 9.83 11.29
C ALA A 179 -2.64 9.52 12.67
N LEU A 180 -2.09 8.31 12.83
CA LEU A 180 -1.46 7.87 14.07
C LEU A 180 0.06 8.05 14.09
N ASP A 181 0.68 8.49 12.99
CA ASP A 181 2.15 8.60 12.84
C ASP A 181 2.87 7.28 13.16
N VAL A 182 2.37 6.17 12.62
CA VAL A 182 2.94 4.83 12.85
C VAL A 182 4.39 4.79 12.36
N GLY A 183 5.31 4.37 13.24
CA GLY A 183 6.75 4.29 12.99
C GLY A 183 7.43 5.65 12.95
N GLU A 184 6.76 6.71 13.40
CA GLU A 184 7.32 8.06 13.54
C GLU A 184 7.85 8.62 12.20
N LYS A 185 7.21 8.22 11.10
CA LYS A 185 7.71 8.51 9.74
C LYS A 185 7.07 9.73 9.07
N ASN A 186 6.08 10.40 9.67
CA ASN A 186 5.36 11.49 8.99
C ASN A 186 6.26 12.68 8.59
N GLY A 187 7.33 12.93 9.35
CA GLY A 187 8.29 14.01 9.09
C GLY A 187 9.35 13.68 8.03
N LEU A 188 9.34 12.47 7.47
CA LEU A 188 10.34 12.02 6.50
C LEU A 188 9.93 12.37 5.06
N GLY A 189 10.68 11.86 4.10
CA GLY A 189 10.38 11.89 2.68
C GLY A 189 10.76 10.57 1.98
N PRO A 190 10.43 10.44 0.69
CA PRO A 190 10.61 9.18 -0.05
C PRO A 190 12.08 8.80 -0.27
N ASP A 191 13.00 9.77 -0.18
CA ASP A 191 14.45 9.56 -0.31
C ASP A 191 15.16 9.46 1.05
N THR A 192 14.42 9.44 2.16
CA THR A 192 15.03 9.23 3.48
C THR A 192 15.47 7.78 3.61
N ALA A 193 16.73 7.54 4.02
CA ALA A 193 17.18 6.19 4.31
C ALA A 193 16.27 5.52 5.37
N HIS A 194 15.96 4.24 5.16
CA HIS A 194 14.98 3.49 5.95
C HIS A 194 15.60 2.26 6.60
#